data_AF-A0A919GRM0-F1
#
_entry.id   AF-A0A919GRM0-F1
#
_cell.length_a   1.000
_cell.length_b   1.000
_cell.length_c   1.000
_cell.angle_alpha   90.00
_cell.angle_beta   90.00
_cell.angle_gamma   90.00
#
_symmetry.space_group_name_H-M   'P 1'
#
loop_
_entity.id
_entity.type
_entity.pdbx_description
1 polymer ?
#
loop_
_entity_poly.entity_id
_entity_poly.type
_entity_poly.pdbx_seq_one_letter_code
_entity_poly.pdbx_strand_id
1 'polypeptide(L)'
;MDCQPQFGEREGPTLSGEQDEAVFRFGWRGSHCPGEPVDDLWLAISKDPDGTWSLDAYFIGPTTLTGGAPRAAAFAQWLLAGPPEGRYEKEFILVDGEPQSGSRRLADGTRLTVEILLGREEAGGPEYLQVILTGEIRNYAFALCAPLECQRVLRAELEAAAARLLTSSA
;
A
#
# COMPACT_ATOMS: atom_id res chain seq x y z
N MET A 1 18.28 -20.07 5.13
CA MET A 1 18.59 -18.69 5.55
C MET A 1 17.27 -18.10 5.98
N ASP A 2 17.04 -18.08 7.29
CA ASP A 2 15.84 -17.55 7.91
C ASP A 2 15.86 -16.02 7.86
N CYS A 3 15.12 -15.45 6.91
CA CYS A 3 14.78 -14.03 6.93
C CYS A 3 13.57 -13.86 7.85
N GLN A 4 13.77 -13.89 9.16
CA GLN A 4 12.77 -13.38 10.10
C GLN A 4 13.19 -11.97 10.52
N PRO A 5 12.50 -10.91 10.03
CA PRO A 5 12.56 -9.62 10.69
C PRO A 5 11.99 -9.83 12.10
N GLN A 6 12.72 -9.38 13.12
CA GLN A 6 12.25 -9.44 14.50
C GLN A 6 11.11 -8.43 14.70
N PHE A 7 9.88 -8.82 14.34
CA PHE A 7 8.69 -8.08 14.73
C PHE A 7 8.33 -8.50 16.16
N GLY A 8 8.34 -7.53 17.09
CA GLY A 8 7.96 -7.80 18.46
C GLY A 8 6.53 -8.35 18.53
N GLU A 9 6.35 -9.48 19.21
CA GLU A 9 5.02 -9.99 19.55
C GLU A 9 4.28 -8.97 20.42
N ARG A 10 3.14 -8.44 19.95
CA ARG A 10 1.96 -8.21 20.80
C ARG A 10 0.72 -7.66 20.07
N GLU A 11 -0.38 -8.33 20.39
CA GLU A 11 -1.79 -7.89 20.45
C GLU A 11 -2.24 -6.92 19.36
N GLY A 12 -2.99 -7.47 18.40
CA GLY A 12 -3.72 -6.67 17.43
C GLY A 12 -4.61 -5.64 18.15
N PRO A 13 -4.55 -4.36 17.78
CA PRO A 13 -5.49 -3.39 18.32
C PRO A 13 -6.89 -3.79 17.88
N THR A 14 -7.74 -4.09 18.85
CA THR A 14 -9.19 -4.13 18.70
C THR A 14 -9.63 -2.87 17.97
N LEU A 15 -10.30 -3.04 16.83
CA LEU A 15 -10.91 -1.97 16.05
C LEU A 15 -12.05 -1.30 16.86
N SER A 16 -11.69 -0.42 17.79
CA SER A 16 -12.62 0.54 18.39
C SER A 16 -11.88 1.81 18.82
N GLY A 17 -11.42 2.55 17.82
CA GLY A 17 -11.09 3.96 17.93
C GLY A 17 -11.54 4.58 16.61
N GLU A 18 -12.30 5.67 16.67
CA GLU A 18 -12.81 6.43 15.52
C GLU A 18 -11.81 6.40 14.35
N GLN A 19 -12.12 5.63 13.30
CA GLN A 19 -11.33 5.63 12.09
C GLN A 19 -11.51 7.00 11.45
N ASP A 20 -10.47 7.83 11.50
CA ASP A 20 -10.30 8.88 10.52
C ASP A 20 -10.39 8.21 9.14
N GLU A 21 -11.46 8.53 8.41
CA GLU A 21 -11.91 7.75 7.26
C GLU A 21 -10.84 7.81 6.18
N ALA A 22 -10.04 6.74 6.04
CA ALA A 22 -9.00 6.66 5.02
C ALA A 22 -9.62 7.02 3.66
N VAL A 23 -9.11 8.07 3.04
CA VAL A 23 -9.62 8.59 1.77
C VAL A 23 -9.55 7.51 0.68
N PHE A 24 -8.51 6.67 0.78
CA PHE A 24 -8.37 5.45 -0.01
C PHE A 24 -8.02 4.28 0.92
N ARG A 25 -8.66 3.13 0.72
CA ARG A 25 -8.28 1.85 1.35
C ARG A 25 -8.45 0.73 0.33
N PHE A 26 -7.43 -0.11 0.23
CA PHE A 26 -7.44 -1.36 -0.51
C PHE A 26 -7.03 -2.48 0.45
N GLY A 27 -7.93 -3.44 0.69
CA GLY A 27 -7.72 -4.55 1.61
C GLY A 27 -7.86 -5.90 0.91
N TRP A 28 -7.08 -6.89 1.35
CA TRP A 28 -7.09 -8.24 0.80
C TRP A 28 -6.65 -9.27 1.86
N ARG A 29 -6.86 -10.54 1.54
CA ARG A 29 -6.35 -11.67 2.35
C ARG A 29 -5.04 -12.14 1.75
N GLY A 30 -4.11 -12.57 2.60
CA GLY A 30 -2.86 -13.16 2.13
C GLY A 30 -2.09 -13.79 3.27
N SER A 31 -0.77 -13.89 3.14
CA SER A 31 0.08 -14.48 4.17
C SER A 31 1.22 -13.54 4.54
N HIS A 32 1.57 -13.48 5.82
CA HIS A 32 2.72 -12.73 6.33
C HIS A 32 4.04 -13.36 5.86
N CYS A 33 4.07 -14.69 5.90
CA CYS A 33 5.13 -15.59 5.46
C CYS A 33 4.48 -16.86 4.87
N PRO A 34 5.20 -17.67 4.08
CA PRO A 34 4.67 -18.95 3.60
C PRO A 34 4.12 -19.79 4.76
N GLY A 35 2.81 -20.08 4.73
CA GLY A 35 2.13 -20.88 5.76
C GLY A 35 1.55 -20.10 6.94
N GLU A 36 1.69 -18.77 6.98
CA GLU A 36 1.14 -17.90 8.02
C GLU A 36 0.09 -16.94 7.42
N PRO A 37 -1.17 -17.38 7.24
CA PRO A 37 -2.22 -16.56 6.69
C PRO A 37 -2.60 -15.41 7.63
N VAL A 38 -2.93 -14.27 7.03
CA VAL A 38 -3.43 -13.07 7.71
C VAL A 38 -4.73 -12.66 7.03
N ASP A 39 -5.76 -12.43 7.84
CA ASP A 39 -7.11 -12.14 7.36
C ASP A 39 -7.29 -10.72 6.80
N ASP A 40 -6.39 -9.78 7.12
CA ASP A 40 -6.49 -8.37 6.70
C ASP A 40 -5.10 -7.79 6.39
N LEU A 41 -4.72 -7.84 5.12
CA LEU A 41 -3.63 -7.05 4.56
C LEU A 41 -4.24 -5.80 3.90
N TRP A 42 -3.58 -4.66 4.04
CA TRP A 42 -4.11 -3.42 3.47
C TRP A 42 -3.04 -2.45 3.00
N LEU A 43 -3.49 -1.53 2.15
CA LEU A 43 -2.85 -0.27 1.79
C LEU A 43 -3.90 0.84 1.91
N ALA A 44 -3.59 1.90 2.64
CA ALA A 44 -4.49 3.02 2.85
C ALA A 44 -3.73 4.35 2.71
N ILE A 45 -4.42 5.35 2.18
CA ILE A 45 -3.94 6.73 2.16
C ILE A 45 -4.97 7.57 2.91
N SER A 46 -4.51 8.28 3.93
CA SER A 46 -5.30 9.17 4.76
C SER A 46 -4.76 10.60 4.68
N LYS A 47 -5.63 11.54 5.04
CA LYS A 47 -5.31 12.95 5.21
C LYS A 47 -5.75 13.34 6.61
N ASP A 48 -4.79 13.68 7.45
CA ASP A 48 -5.04 14.09 8.83
C ASP A 48 -5.70 15.49 8.85
N PRO A 49 -6.40 15.85 9.95
CA PRO A 49 -7.04 17.16 10.07
C PRO A 49 -6.10 18.36 9.95
N ASP A 50 -4.80 18.17 10.24
CA ASP A 50 -3.77 19.20 10.09
C ASP A 50 -3.25 19.33 8.64
N GLY A 51 -3.76 18.52 7.72
CA GLY A 51 -3.40 18.49 6.31
C GLY A 51 -2.25 17.54 5.96
N THR A 52 -1.69 16.82 6.94
CA THR A 52 -0.66 15.82 6.72
C THR A 52 -1.23 14.62 5.96
N TRP A 53 -0.46 14.10 5.01
CA TRP A 53 -0.83 12.90 4.26
C TRP A 53 -0.04 11.72 4.77
N SER A 54 -0.73 10.61 4.99
CA SER A 54 -0.13 9.39 5.48
C SER A 54 -0.43 8.21 4.58
N LEU A 55 0.56 7.33 4.48
CA LEU A 55 0.44 5.99 3.96
C LEU A 55 0.37 5.04 5.14
N ASP A 56 -0.64 4.18 5.17
CA ASP A 56 -0.73 3.09 6.13
C ASP A 56 -0.82 1.75 5.41
N ALA A 57 0.00 0.79 5.79
CA ALA A 57 -0.09 -0.56 5.26
C ALA A 57 0.23 -1.58 6.35
N TYR A 58 -0.32 -2.79 6.21
CA TYR A 58 -0.27 -3.85 7.23
C TYR A 58 1.10 -4.02 7.91
N PHE A 59 2.20 -4.02 7.16
CA PHE A 59 3.54 -4.30 7.72
C PHE A 59 4.25 -3.08 8.31
N ILE A 60 3.91 -1.88 7.84
CA ILE A 60 4.67 -0.66 8.13
C ILE A 60 3.93 0.27 9.10
N GLY A 61 2.61 0.12 9.24
CA GLY A 61 1.77 1.07 9.98
C GLY A 61 1.72 2.45 9.31
N PRO A 62 1.11 3.45 9.95
CA PRO A 62 1.03 4.79 9.40
C PRO A 62 2.43 5.41 9.32
N THR A 63 2.73 6.00 8.17
CA THR A 63 3.94 6.77 7.89
C THR A 63 3.63 7.92 6.94
N THR A 64 4.54 8.88 6.81
CA THR A 64 4.32 10.06 5.98
C THR A 64 4.30 9.70 4.49
N LEU A 65 3.29 10.15 3.76
CA LEU A 65 3.30 10.08 2.29
C LEU A 65 4.13 11.24 1.74
N THR A 66 5.39 10.99 1.42
CA THR A 66 6.26 12.00 0.79
C THR A 66 5.64 12.50 -0.52
N GLY A 67 5.62 13.82 -0.70
CA GLY A 67 4.94 14.48 -1.82
C GLY A 67 3.44 14.74 -1.59
N GLY A 68 2.86 14.26 -0.49
CA GLY A 68 1.53 14.63 0.01
C GLY A 68 0.41 14.56 -1.03
N ALA A 69 -0.45 15.59 -1.05
CA ALA A 69 -1.57 15.70 -1.98
C ALA A 69 -1.17 15.52 -3.46
N PRO A 70 -0.12 16.17 -4.01
CA PRO A 70 0.33 15.90 -5.38
C PRO A 70 0.62 14.42 -5.68
N ARG A 71 1.25 13.71 -4.73
CA ARG A 71 1.55 12.28 -4.89
C ARG A 71 0.29 11.43 -4.83
N ALA A 72 -0.62 11.73 -3.89
CA ALA A 72 -1.92 11.08 -3.79
C ALA A 72 -2.79 11.28 -5.04
N ALA A 73 -2.82 12.50 -5.59
CA ALA A 73 -3.51 12.82 -6.83
C ALA A 73 -2.92 12.06 -8.03
N ALA A 74 -1.59 12.01 -8.16
CA ALA A 74 -0.93 11.27 -9.23
C ALA A 74 -1.25 9.76 -9.16
N PHE A 75 -1.25 9.19 -7.96
CA PHE A 75 -1.63 7.80 -7.75
C PHE A 75 -3.11 7.55 -8.14
N ALA A 76 -4.02 8.43 -7.71
CA ALA A 76 -5.43 8.34 -8.07
C ALA A 76 -5.66 8.43 -9.59
N GLN A 77 -4.98 9.37 -10.26
CA GLN A 77 -5.05 9.50 -11.73
C GLN A 77 -4.50 8.27 -12.44
N TRP A 78 -3.40 7.70 -11.95
CA TRP A 78 -2.85 6.45 -12.48
C TRP A 78 -3.82 5.27 -12.34
N LEU A 79 -4.53 5.16 -11.21
CA LEU A 79 -5.58 4.15 -11.03
C LEU A 79 -6.73 4.34 -12.01
N LEU A 80 -7.21 5.58 -12.18
CA LEU A 80 -8.32 5.95 -13.05
C LEU A 80 -7.99 5.86 -14.55
N ALA A 81 -6.72 5.84 -14.93
CA ALA A 81 -6.32 5.68 -16.33
C ALA A 81 -6.92 4.39 -16.90
N GLY A 82 -7.66 4.54 -18.01
CA GLY A 82 -8.37 3.45 -18.66
C GLY A 82 -7.43 2.29 -19.01
N PRO A 83 -7.83 1.03 -18.75
CA PRO A 83 -6.97 -0.09 -19.02
C PRO A 83 -6.84 -0.30 -20.55
N PRO A 84 -5.66 -0.68 -21.06
CA PRO A 84 -5.48 -1.09 -22.47
C PRO A 84 -6.46 -2.19 -22.89
N GLU A 85 -6.63 -2.49 -24.18
CA GLU A 85 -7.59 -3.53 -24.66
C GLU A 85 -7.07 -4.99 -24.56
N GLY A 86 -5.77 -5.19 -24.29
CA GLY A 86 -5.13 -6.51 -24.24
C GLY A 86 -4.59 -6.92 -22.88
N ARG A 87 -3.62 -7.84 -22.87
CA ARG A 87 -2.74 -8.06 -21.71
C ARG A 87 -2.03 -6.75 -21.38
N TYR A 88 -1.92 -6.42 -20.09
CA TYR A 88 -1.04 -5.34 -19.65
C TYR A 88 -0.62 -5.52 -18.20
N GLU A 89 0.45 -4.84 -17.86
CA GLU A 89 0.93 -4.59 -16.52
C GLU A 89 1.42 -3.15 -16.51
N LYS A 90 1.07 -2.41 -15.46
CA LYS A 90 1.61 -1.08 -15.20
C LYS A 90 2.03 -0.98 -13.75
N GLU A 91 3.05 -0.17 -13.51
CA GLU A 91 3.60 0.09 -12.18
C GLU A 91 3.38 1.55 -11.77
N PHE A 92 3.31 1.76 -10.46
CA PHE A 92 3.39 3.06 -9.83
C PHE A 92 4.19 2.95 -8.54
N ILE A 93 5.33 3.63 -8.48
CA ILE A 93 6.07 3.79 -7.24
C ILE A 93 5.31 4.83 -6.41
N LEU A 94 4.76 4.45 -5.27
CA LEU A 94 4.02 5.33 -4.35
C LEU A 94 4.99 6.02 -3.38
N VAL A 95 5.96 5.28 -2.84
CA VAL A 95 7.07 5.79 -2.03
C VAL A 95 8.37 5.27 -2.63
N ASP A 96 9.40 6.11 -2.71
CA ASP A 96 10.65 5.79 -3.42
C ASP A 96 11.89 6.07 -2.58
N GLY A 97 12.36 5.10 -1.80
CA GLY A 97 13.65 5.15 -1.11
C GLY A 97 13.82 6.32 -0.11
N GLU A 98 12.72 6.93 0.33
CA GLU A 98 12.74 8.08 1.23
C GLU A 98 12.80 7.62 2.70
N PRO A 99 13.58 8.29 3.57
CA PRO A 99 13.60 7.99 5.00
C PRO A 99 12.23 8.21 5.64
N GLN A 100 11.73 7.18 6.31
CA GLN A 100 10.46 7.20 7.03
C GLN A 100 10.68 7.53 8.51
N SER A 101 9.70 8.21 9.10
CA SER A 101 9.64 8.53 10.52
C SER A 101 8.20 8.41 11.03
N GLY A 102 8.04 8.40 12.37
CA GLY A 102 6.72 8.43 13.01
C GLY A 102 5.96 7.10 13.04
N SER A 103 6.43 6.08 12.31
CA SER A 103 5.90 4.72 12.42
C SER A 103 6.40 4.06 13.71
N ARG A 104 5.48 3.42 14.44
CA ARG A 104 5.83 2.57 15.59
C ARG A 104 6.36 1.20 15.18
N ARG A 105 6.27 0.85 13.89
CA ARG A 105 6.65 -0.47 13.33
C ARG A 105 7.94 -0.42 12.53
N LEU A 106 8.31 0.76 12.01
CA LEU A 106 9.58 0.97 11.32
C LEU A 106 10.58 1.65 12.25
N ALA A 107 11.86 1.28 12.13
CA ALA A 107 12.92 2.04 12.77
C ALA A 107 13.03 3.42 12.12
N ASP A 108 13.25 4.47 12.91
CA ASP A 108 13.44 5.82 12.38
C ASP A 108 14.58 5.86 11.35
N GLY A 109 14.31 6.51 10.21
CA GLY A 109 15.25 6.61 9.10
C GLY A 109 15.28 5.38 8.18
N THR A 110 14.38 4.40 8.37
CA THR A 110 14.16 3.31 7.41
C THR A 110 13.79 3.89 6.06
N ARG A 111 14.53 3.53 5.00
CA ARG A 111 14.18 3.93 3.64
C ARG A 111 13.18 2.93 3.08
N LEU A 112 12.02 3.40 2.64
CA LEU A 112 10.95 2.54 2.18
C LEU A 112 10.69 2.79 0.70
N THR A 113 10.49 1.71 -0.06
CA THR A 113 9.92 1.76 -1.41
C THR A 113 8.62 0.96 -1.42
N VAL A 114 7.54 1.61 -1.84
CA VAL A 114 6.21 1.01 -2.00
C VAL A 114 5.85 1.09 -3.47
N GLU A 115 5.76 -0.05 -4.13
CA GLU A 115 5.41 -0.17 -5.54
C GLU A 115 4.05 -0.85 -5.69
N ILE A 116 3.24 -0.32 -6.61
CA ILE A 116 1.90 -0.82 -6.93
C ILE A 116 1.90 -1.33 -8.36
N LEU A 117 1.56 -2.60 -8.55
CA LEU A 117 1.36 -3.20 -9.87
C LEU A 117 -0.14 -3.38 -10.11
N LEU A 118 -0.59 -3.06 -11.31
CA LEU A 118 -1.96 -3.31 -11.77
C LEU A 118 -1.92 -3.89 -13.18
N GLY A 119 -2.59 -5.02 -13.39
CA GLY A 119 -2.54 -5.69 -14.67
C GLY A 119 -3.58 -6.79 -14.84
N ARG A 120 -3.58 -7.37 -16.05
CA ARG A 120 -4.33 -8.57 -16.39
C ARG A 120 -3.60 -9.36 -17.47
N GLU A 121 -3.79 -10.67 -17.47
CA GLU A 121 -3.05 -11.58 -18.36
C GLU A 121 -3.61 -11.64 -19.78
N GLU A 122 -4.91 -11.35 -19.96
CA GLU A 122 -5.60 -11.45 -21.24
C GLU A 122 -6.70 -10.40 -21.42
N ALA A 123 -7.15 -10.19 -22.65
CA ALA A 123 -8.23 -9.27 -22.98
C ALA A 123 -9.56 -9.74 -22.33
N GLY A 124 -10.24 -8.85 -21.62
CA GLY A 124 -11.48 -9.18 -20.90
C GLY A 124 -11.31 -10.07 -19.66
N GLY A 125 -10.08 -10.47 -19.34
CA GLY A 125 -9.75 -11.20 -18.11
C GLY A 125 -9.81 -10.33 -16.86
N PRO A 126 -9.79 -10.94 -15.66
CA PRO A 126 -9.77 -10.21 -14.40
C PRO A 126 -8.51 -9.34 -14.25
N GLU A 127 -8.69 -8.13 -13.74
CA GLU A 127 -7.58 -7.29 -13.27
C GLU A 127 -7.15 -7.70 -11.87
N TYR A 128 -5.86 -7.55 -11.60
CA TYR A 128 -5.24 -7.80 -10.31
C TYR A 128 -4.37 -6.62 -9.89
N LEU A 129 -4.41 -6.30 -8.61
CA LEU A 129 -3.53 -5.33 -7.98
C LEU A 129 -2.59 -6.06 -7.03
N GLN A 130 -1.32 -5.70 -7.10
CA GLN A 130 -0.29 -6.19 -6.20
C GLN A 130 0.45 -5.00 -5.58
N VAL A 131 0.83 -5.15 -4.32
CA VAL A 131 1.68 -4.20 -3.61
C VAL A 131 3.01 -4.88 -3.32
N ILE A 132 4.10 -4.22 -3.66
CA ILE A 132 5.48 -4.66 -3.41
C ILE A 132 6.10 -3.66 -2.43
N LEU A 133 6.68 -4.21 -1.36
CA LEU A 133 7.26 -3.45 -0.26
C LEU A 133 8.71 -3.88 -0.08
N THR A 134 9.61 -2.95 -0.31
CA THR A 134 11.05 -3.12 -0.13
C THR A 134 11.62 -1.94 0.65
N GLY A 135 12.83 -2.08 1.17
CA GLY A 135 13.47 -0.96 1.84
C GLY A 135 14.86 -1.28 2.37
N GLU A 136 15.38 -0.36 3.15
CA GLU A 136 16.73 -0.41 3.70
C GLU A 136 16.73 0.10 5.15
N ILE A 137 17.28 -0.71 6.07
CA ILE A 137 17.46 -0.37 7.49
C ILE A 137 18.94 -0.47 7.79
N ARG A 138 19.59 0.62 8.20
CA ARG A 138 21.03 0.64 8.55
C ARG A 138 21.92 0.00 7.48
N ASN A 139 21.62 0.25 6.21
CA ASN A 139 22.28 -0.32 5.03
C ASN A 139 22.04 -1.82 4.76
N TYR A 140 21.04 -2.41 5.42
CA TYR A 140 20.56 -3.76 5.11
C TYR A 140 19.26 -3.67 4.33
N ALA A 141 19.28 -4.16 3.09
CA ALA A 141 18.10 -4.26 2.26
C ALA A 141 17.14 -5.32 2.81
N PHE A 142 15.84 -5.02 2.76
CA PHE A 142 14.77 -5.97 3.04
C PHE A 142 13.74 -5.95 1.92
N ALA A 143 13.09 -7.10 1.76
CA ALA A 143 11.84 -7.25 1.02
C ALA A 143 10.91 -8.06 1.90
N LEU A 144 9.63 -7.72 1.93
CA LEU A 144 8.66 -8.57 2.60
C LEU A 144 8.57 -9.91 1.84
N CYS A 145 8.78 -11.01 2.58
CA CYS A 145 9.17 -12.32 2.04
C CYS A 145 8.07 -13.11 1.32
N ALA A 146 6.95 -12.48 0.98
CA ALA A 146 5.97 -13.02 0.06
C ALA A 146 5.45 -11.86 -0.80
N PRO A 147 5.43 -12.00 -2.15
CA PRO A 147 4.62 -11.12 -2.95
C PRO A 147 3.21 -11.19 -2.38
N LEU A 148 2.66 -10.05 -1.98
CA LEU A 148 1.29 -9.98 -1.51
C LEU A 148 0.41 -10.59 -2.62
N GLU A 149 -0.50 -11.50 -2.23
CA GLU A 149 -1.33 -12.21 -3.21
C GLU A 149 -1.96 -11.20 -4.16
N CYS A 150 -1.87 -11.48 -5.47
CA CYS A 150 -2.50 -10.66 -6.50
C CYS A 150 -4.00 -10.59 -6.22
N GLN A 151 -4.47 -9.48 -5.68
CA GLN A 151 -5.87 -9.34 -5.31
C GLN A 151 -6.67 -8.98 -6.55
N ARG A 152 -7.69 -9.78 -6.84
CA ARG A 152 -8.62 -9.47 -7.91
C ARG A 152 -9.29 -8.13 -7.64
N VAL A 153 -9.26 -7.27 -8.64
CA VAL A 153 -9.82 -5.92 -8.60
C VAL A 153 -11.25 -5.94 -9.11
N LEU A 154 -12.16 -5.30 -8.35
CA LEU A 154 -13.43 -4.84 -8.86
C LEU A 154 -13.26 -3.41 -9.36
N ARG A 155 -13.20 -3.25 -10.69
CA ARG A 155 -12.80 -1.98 -11.33
C ARG A 155 -13.62 -0.79 -10.84
N ALA A 156 -14.95 -0.96 -10.73
CA ALA A 156 -15.83 0.09 -10.24
C ALA A 156 -15.52 0.54 -8.80
N GLU A 157 -15.12 -0.37 -7.92
CA GLU A 157 -14.77 -0.04 -6.53
C GLU A 157 -13.42 0.69 -6.47
N LEU A 158 -12.45 0.22 -7.25
CA LEU A 158 -11.14 0.86 -7.36
C LEU A 158 -11.26 2.28 -7.91
N GLU A 159 -12.06 2.47 -8.96
CA GLU A 159 -12.32 3.79 -9.55
C GLU A 159 -13.06 4.71 -8.59
N ALA A 160 -14.07 4.20 -7.85
CA ALA A 160 -14.76 4.98 -6.83
C ALA A 160 -13.82 5.43 -5.71
N ALA A 161 -12.93 4.54 -5.23
CA ALA A 161 -11.92 4.86 -4.23
C ALA A 161 -10.90 5.88 -4.76
N ALA A 162 -10.41 5.70 -5.99
CA ALA A 162 -9.49 6.63 -6.63
C ALA A 162 -10.12 8.00 -6.88
N ALA A 163 -11.40 8.07 -7.25
CA ALA A 163 -12.11 9.34 -7.44
C ALA A 163 -12.27 10.13 -6.12
N ARG A 164 -12.54 9.43 -5.01
CA ARG A 164 -12.54 10.05 -3.67
C ARG A 164 -11.15 10.58 -3.32
N LEU A 165 -10.11 9.77 -3.54
CA LEU A 165 -8.72 10.17 -3.33
C LEU A 165 -8.35 11.41 -4.13
N LEU A 166 -8.70 11.44 -5.42
CA LEU A 166 -8.42 12.57 -6.29
C LEU A 166 -9.12 13.85 -5.82
N THR A 167 -10.37 13.73 -5.37
CA THR A 167 -11.16 14.87 -4.88
C THR A 167 -10.57 15.45 -3.59
N SER A 168 -10.13 14.61 -2.66
CA SER A 168 -9.51 15.08 -1.40
C SER A 168 -8.08 15.60 -1.57
N SER A 169 -7.45 15.27 -2.70
CA SER A 169 -6.09 15.70 -3.08
C SER A 169 -6.08 16.97 -3.94
N ALA A 170 -7.25 17.46 -4.34
CA ALA A 170 -7.42 18.68 -5.14
C ALA A 170 -7.30 19.97 -4.33
#